data_AF-A0AA86N290-F1
#
_entry.id   AF-A0AA86N290-F1
#
_cell.length_a   1.000
_cell.length_b   1.000
_cell.length_c   1.000
_cell.angle_alpha   90.00
_cell.angle_beta   90.00
_cell.angle_gamma   90.00
#
_symmetry.space_group_name_H-M   'P 1'
#
loop_
_entity.id
_entity.type
_entity.pdbx_description
1 polymer ?
#
loop_
_entity_poly.entity_id
_entity_poly.type
_entity_poly.pdbx_seq_one_letter_code
_entity_poly.pdbx_strand_id
1 'polypeptide(L)' 'MWIVELEKPDHKLHGLYNAVKDRIGGACEFCAGAFGVKDKVVACGVKLAGEYDGHPSFKKLVSAGYQVITF' A
#
# COMPACT_ATOMS: atom_id res chain seq x y z
N MET A 1 3.45 1.14 -9.49
CA MET A 1 3.29 1.14 -8.01
C MET A 1 3.92 -0.14 -7.47
N TRP A 2 4.69 -0.06 -6.39
CA TRP A 2 5.59 -1.15 -5.96
C TRP A 2 4.88 -2.49 -5.66
N ILE A 3 3.65 -2.47 -5.12
CA ILE A 3 2.89 -3.67 -4.75
C ILE A 3 2.81 -4.70 -5.88
N VAL A 4 2.46 -4.26 -7.09
CA VAL A 4 2.29 -5.15 -8.25
C VAL A 4 3.62 -5.77 -8.69
N GLU A 5 4.74 -5.06 -8.51
CA GLU A 5 6.07 -5.58 -8.84
C GLU A 5 6.56 -6.57 -7.78
N LEU A 6 6.29 -6.33 -6.51
CA LEU A 6 6.70 -7.21 -5.41
C LEU A 6 5.84 -8.49 -5.31
N GLU A 7 4.63 -8.51 -5.87
CA GLU A 7 3.78 -9.70 -5.96
C GLU A 7 4.37 -10.76 -6.91
N LYS A 8 5.23 -10.37 -7.85
CA LYS A 8 5.78 -11.30 -8.85
C LYS A 8 6.72 -12.33 -8.18
N PRO A 9 6.51 -13.64 -8.37
CA PRO A 9 7.33 -14.67 -7.69
C PRO A 9 8.82 -14.63 -8.00
N ASP A 10 9.20 -14.09 -9.16
CA ASP A 10 10.59 -13.93 -9.62
C ASP A 10 11.25 -12.65 -9.12
N HIS A 11 10.51 -11.77 -8.43
CA HIS A 11 11.07 -10.54 -7.89
C HIS A 11 11.95 -10.82 -6.66
N LYS A 12 13.16 -10.25 -6.61
CA LYS A 12 14.14 -10.49 -5.53
C LYS A 12 13.61 -10.25 -4.11
N LEU A 13 12.63 -9.34 -3.97
CA LEU A 13 12.00 -8.97 -2.69
C LEU A 13 10.67 -9.69 -2.43
N HIS A 14 10.21 -10.59 -3.32
CA HIS A 14 8.91 -11.25 -3.20
C HIS A 14 8.73 -11.96 -1.85
N GLY A 15 9.75 -12.72 -1.41
CA GLY A 15 9.73 -13.41 -0.12
C GLY A 15 9.60 -12.45 1.07
N LEU A 16 10.35 -11.34 1.08
CA LEU A 16 10.26 -10.33 2.13
C LEU A 16 8.92 -9.60 2.11
N TYR A 17 8.40 -9.29 0.93
CA TYR A 17 7.09 -8.67 0.76
C TYR A 17 5.97 -9.56 1.31
N ASN A 18 5.95 -10.85 0.96
CA ASN A 18 5.00 -11.81 1.52
C ASN A 18 5.09 -11.92 3.05
N ALA A 19 6.30 -11.88 3.61
CA ALA A 19 6.53 -11.99 5.05
C ALA A 19 5.99 -10.81 5.87
N VAL A 20 5.66 -9.68 5.24
CA VAL A 20 5.09 -8.49 5.89
C VAL A 20 3.72 -8.11 5.35
N LYS A 21 3.17 -8.88 4.39
CA LYS A 21 1.98 -8.51 3.64
C LYS A 21 0.74 -8.35 4.54
N ASP A 22 0.65 -9.18 5.58
CA ASP A 22 -0.36 -9.13 6.64
C ASP A 22 -0.28 -7.86 7.50
N ARG A 23 0.85 -7.15 7.48
CA ARG A 23 1.10 -5.92 8.25
C ARG A 23 0.86 -4.64 7.44
N ILE A 24 0.50 -4.76 6.16
CA ILE A 24 0.25 -3.61 5.28
C ILE A 24 -1.13 -3.03 5.59
N GLY A 25 -1.16 -1.80 6.12
CA GLY A 25 -2.41 -1.10 6.42
C GLY A 25 -3.22 -0.70 5.19
N GLY A 26 -2.54 -0.48 4.05
CA GLY A 26 -3.17 -0.18 2.77
C GLY A 26 -2.25 0.65 1.85
N ALA A 27 -2.70 0.86 0.62
CA ALA A 27 -2.08 1.73 -0.35
C ALA A 27 -2.95 2.95 -0.65
N CYS A 28 -2.34 4.09 -0.93
CA CYS A 28 -3.07 5.31 -1.28
C CYS A 28 -3.99 5.10 -2.49
N GLU A 29 -5.30 5.28 -2.29
CA GLU A 29 -6.33 5.07 -3.31
C GLU A 29 -6.15 6.05 -4.47
N PHE A 30 -5.94 7.32 -4.18
CA PHE A 30 -5.73 8.38 -5.17
C PHE A 30 -4.53 8.04 -6.05
N CYS A 31 -3.40 7.66 -5.44
CA CYS A 31 -2.21 7.26 -6.19
C CYS A 31 -2.47 6.03 -7.05
N ALA A 32 -3.14 5.01 -6.52
CA ALA A 32 -3.50 3.81 -7.30
C ALA A 32 -4.40 4.16 -8.50
N GLY A 33 -5.30 5.14 -8.34
CA GLY A 33 -6.10 5.72 -9.43
C GLY A 33 -5.25 6.46 -10.46
N ALA A 34 -4.42 7.39 -10.02
CA ALA A 34 -3.54 8.19 -10.88
C ALA A 34 -2.58 7.32 -11.71
N PHE A 35 -2.12 6.19 -11.15
CA PHE A 35 -1.27 5.23 -11.85
C PHE A 35 -2.05 4.13 -12.60
N GLY A 36 -3.38 4.13 -12.57
CA GLY A 36 -4.20 3.15 -13.30
C GLY A 36 -4.04 1.70 -12.81
N VAL A 37 -3.78 1.50 -11.52
CA VAL A 37 -3.48 0.18 -10.93
C VAL A 37 -4.40 -0.23 -9.78
N LYS A 38 -5.53 0.46 -9.55
CA LYS A 38 -6.48 0.13 -8.45
C LYS A 38 -6.81 -1.36 -8.40
N ASP A 39 -7.28 -1.94 -9.50
CA ASP A 39 -7.70 -3.33 -9.56
C ASP A 39 -6.55 -4.31 -9.33
N LYS A 40 -5.35 -3.99 -9.85
CA LYS A 40 -4.15 -4.81 -9.66
C LYS A 40 -3.73 -4.84 -8.19
N VAL A 41 -3.80 -3.72 -7.49
CA VAL A 41 -3.46 -3.61 -6.06
C VAL A 41 -4.42 -4.43 -5.21
N VAL A 42 -5.73 -4.36 -5.52
CA VAL A 42 -6.75 -5.17 -4.84
C VAL A 42 -6.56 -6.66 -5.14
N ALA A 43 -6.21 -7.03 -6.38
CA ALA A 43 -5.90 -8.42 -6.74
C ALA A 43 -4.68 -8.98 -6.01
N CYS A 44 -3.73 -8.12 -5.63
CA CYS A 44 -2.63 -8.47 -4.73
C CYS A 44 -3.07 -8.60 -3.26
N GLY A 45 -4.34 -8.43 -2.91
CA GLY A 45 -4.83 -8.53 -1.52
C GLY A 45 -4.48 -7.33 -0.65
N VAL A 46 -4.02 -6.22 -1.23
CA VAL A 46 -3.75 -4.98 -0.49
C VAL A 46 -4.96 -4.04 -0.57
N LYS A 47 -5.39 -3.52 0.58
CA LYS A 47 -6.51 -2.58 0.67
C LYS A 47 -6.13 -1.21 0.09
N LEU A 48 -7.10 -0.54 -0.53
CA LEU A 48 -6.99 0.88 -0.88
C LEU A 48 -7.41 1.73 0.32
N ALA A 49 -6.56 2.68 0.71
CA ALA A 49 -6.78 3.63 1.80
C ALA A 49 -6.97 5.04 1.21
N GLY A 50 -8.08 5.67 1.56
CA GLY A 50 -8.54 6.89 0.90
C GLY A 50 -9.55 7.70 1.70
N GLU A 51 -9.44 7.72 3.04
CA GLU A 51 -10.44 8.33 3.92
C GLU A 51 -10.60 9.85 3.78
N TYR A 52 -9.70 10.51 3.04
CA TYR A 52 -9.72 11.95 2.79
C TYR A 52 -9.46 12.24 1.31
N ASP A 53 -10.50 12.52 0.53
CA ASP A 53 -10.41 12.78 -0.93
C ASP A 53 -9.60 11.72 -1.71
N GLY A 54 -9.69 10.45 -1.29
CA GLY A 54 -8.91 9.34 -1.86
C GLY A 54 -7.48 9.22 -1.33
N HIS A 55 -7.05 10.08 -0.40
CA HIS A 55 -5.76 9.97 0.28
C HIS A 55 -5.90 9.31 1.66
N PRO A 56 -4.91 8.49 2.08
CA PRO A 56 -4.84 7.96 3.44
C PRO A 56 -4.73 9.09 4.46
N SER A 57 -5.45 8.96 5.58
CA SER A 57 -5.33 9.93 6.67
C SER A 57 -4.07 9.69 7.52
N PHE A 58 -2.97 10.38 7.21
CA PHE A 58 -1.78 10.37 8.08
C PHE A 58 -2.07 10.90 9.48
N LYS A 59 -2.98 11.89 9.61
CA LYS A 59 -3.43 12.40 10.90
C LYS A 59 -3.95 11.28 11.80
N LYS A 60 -4.78 10.38 11.27
CA LYS A 60 -5.32 9.24 12.01
C LYS A 60 -4.21 8.31 12.51
N LEU A 61 -3.21 8.02 11.67
CA LEU A 61 -2.06 7.18 12.04
C LEU A 61 -1.19 7.85 13.12
N VAL A 62 -0.89 9.14 12.96
CA VAL A 62 -0.13 9.90 13.96
C VAL A 62 -0.87 9.96 15.30
N SER A 63 -2.19 10.19 15.29
CA SER A 63 -3.01 10.15 16.51
C SER A 63 -3.07 8.76 17.15
N ALA A 64 -2.82 7.70 16.40
CA ALA A 64 -2.70 6.33 16.90
C ALA A 64 -1.26 5.98 17.39
N GLY A 65 -0.34 6.95 17.39
CA GLY A 65 1.04 6.78 17.89
C GLY A 65 2.05 6.31 16.85
N TYR A 66 1.69 6.26 15.57
CA TYR A 66 2.64 5.91 14.50
C TYR A 66 3.50 7.12 14.10
N GLN A 67 4.74 6.84 13.67
CA GLN A 67 5.67 7.84 13.15
C GLN A 67 5.77 7.76 11.62
N VAL A 68 5.84 8.93 10.97
CA VAL A 68 6.11 9.03 9.53
C VAL A 68 7.60 8.83 9.27
N ILE A 69 7.93 7.93 8.35
CA ILE A 69 9.29 7.67 7.84
C ILE A 69 9.27 7.91 6.33
N THR A 70 10.23 8.66 5.81
CA THR A 70 10.37 9.00 4.37
C THR A 70 11.79 8.69 3.88
N PHE A 71 11.95 8.33 2.61
CA PHE A 71 13.20 7.88 1.99
C PHE A 71 13.28 8.31 0.52
#